data_AF-A0A962R2C3-F1
#
_entry.id   AF-A0A962R2C3-F1
#
_cell.length_a   1.000
_cell.length_b   1.000
_cell.length_c   1.000
_cell.angle_alpha   90.00
_cell.angle_beta   90.00
_cell.angle_gamma   90.00
#
_symmetry.space_group_name_H-M   'P 1'
#
loop_
_entity.id
_entity.type
_entity.pdbx_description
1 polymer ?
#
loop_
_entity_poly.entity_id
_entity_poly.type
_entity_poly.pdbx_seq_one_letter_code
_entity_poly.pdbx_strand_id
1 'polypeptide(L)'
;IEEVIEPALAAGRWVLCDRFTDATYAYQCGGRGLDREAVATLESLVQGTLAPDCTLLLDAPVDTGMNRIEGRGEPDRFEREELAFFERVRASYRQLANNSSGRYRIIDASRPLEAVQGQLLQVCEELVACWGVRHQQP
;
A
#
# COMPACT_ATOMS: atom_id res chain seq x y z
N ILE A 1 16.09 -4.48 2.45
CA ILE A 1 16.09 -4.01 1.05
C ILE A 1 17.28 -4.61 0.31
N GLU A 2 18.48 -4.36 0.81
CA GLU A 2 19.76 -4.82 0.26
C GLU A 2 19.88 -6.34 0.03
N GLU A 3 19.27 -7.17 0.87
CA GLU A 3 19.42 -8.64 0.76
C GLU A 3 18.48 -9.31 -0.25
N VAL A 4 17.33 -8.68 -0.55
CA VAL A 4 16.23 -9.35 -1.30
C VAL A 4 15.70 -8.48 -2.43
N ILE A 5 15.34 -7.23 -2.14
CA ILE A 5 14.65 -6.35 -3.10
C ILE A 5 15.64 -5.88 -4.15
N GLU A 6 16.74 -5.24 -3.74
CA GLU A 6 17.74 -4.73 -4.68
C GLU A 6 18.39 -5.82 -5.55
N PRO A 7 18.82 -6.98 -5.00
CA PRO A 7 19.39 -8.04 -5.83
C PRO A 7 18.39 -8.63 -6.83
N ALA A 8 17.10 -8.70 -6.47
CA ALA A 8 16.06 -9.17 -7.40
C ALA A 8 15.83 -8.15 -8.53
N LEU A 9 15.72 -6.86 -8.20
CA LEU A 9 15.56 -5.79 -9.18
C LEU A 9 16.77 -5.69 -10.11
N ALA A 10 17.99 -5.79 -9.57
CA ALA A 10 19.23 -5.80 -10.35
C ALA A 10 19.31 -7.00 -11.32
N ALA A 11 18.66 -8.11 -10.98
CA ALA A 11 18.52 -9.28 -11.85
C ALA A 11 17.36 -9.16 -12.87
N GLY A 12 16.75 -7.99 -13.03
CA GLY A 12 15.64 -7.76 -13.96
C GLY A 12 14.34 -8.46 -13.54
N ARG A 13 14.19 -8.84 -12.27
CA ARG A 13 13.00 -9.50 -11.75
C ARG A 13 12.05 -8.50 -11.11
N TRP A 14 10.76 -8.81 -11.20
CA TRP A 14 9.74 -8.09 -10.47
C TRP A 14 9.74 -8.49 -9.00
N VAL A 15 9.47 -7.53 -8.12
CA VAL A 15 9.31 -7.75 -6.69
C VAL A 15 7.90 -7.36 -6.30
N LEU A 16 7.12 -8.33 -5.82
CA LEU A 16 5.84 -8.08 -5.16
C LEU A 16 6.09 -8.06 -3.66
N CYS A 17 5.84 -6.92 -3.02
CA CYS A 17 6.10 -6.71 -1.61
C CYS A 17 4.77 -6.43 -0.89
N ASP A 18 4.41 -7.27 0.09
CA ASP A 18 3.29 -6.99 0.98
C ASP A 18 3.71 -5.96 2.03
N ARG A 19 3.19 -4.74 1.85
CA ARG A 19 3.55 -3.51 2.56
C ARG A 19 4.98 -3.05 2.31
N PHE A 20 5.15 -1.74 2.37
CA PHE A 20 6.44 -1.07 2.30
C PHE A 20 6.34 0.24 3.10
N THR A 21 7.15 1.24 2.80
CA THR A 21 7.24 2.49 3.58
C THR A 21 5.94 3.28 3.67
N ASP A 22 5.05 3.15 2.68
CA ASP A 22 3.70 3.74 2.73
C ASP A 22 2.92 3.28 3.99
N ALA A 23 3.15 2.04 4.46
CA ALA A 23 2.56 1.54 5.70
C ALA A 23 3.12 2.23 6.94
N THR A 24 4.42 2.54 6.96
CA THR A 24 5.02 3.32 8.05
C THR A 24 4.35 4.69 8.14
N TYR A 25 4.20 5.41 7.03
CA TYR A 25 3.50 6.70 7.04
C TYR A 25 2.04 6.59 7.47
N ALA A 26 1.32 5.58 6.99
CA ALA A 26 -0.09 5.40 7.32
C ALA A 26 -0.31 5.09 8.80
N TYR A 27 0.43 4.11 9.35
CA TYR A 27 0.25 3.66 10.73
C TYR A 27 0.92 4.58 11.74
N GLN A 28 2.16 4.99 11.47
CA GLN A 28 2.97 5.73 12.45
C GLN A 28 2.59 7.21 12.43
N CYS A 29 2.56 7.85 11.26
CA CYS A 29 2.19 9.27 11.19
C CYS A 29 0.67 9.45 11.27
N GLY A 30 -0.09 8.77 10.40
CA GLY A 30 -1.55 8.90 10.37
C GLY A 30 -2.22 8.32 11.62
N GLY A 31 -1.95 7.06 11.91
CA GLY A 31 -2.57 6.35 13.03
C GLY A 31 -2.11 6.85 14.40
N ARG A 32 -0.80 6.95 14.61
CA ARG A 32 -0.18 7.27 15.92
C ARG A 32 0.27 8.72 16.10
N GLY A 33 0.15 9.56 15.08
CA GLY A 33 0.52 10.98 15.18
C GLY A 33 2.02 11.24 15.30
N LEU A 34 2.86 10.30 14.84
CA LEU A 34 4.31 10.55 14.78
C LEU A 34 4.63 11.62 13.74
N ASP A 35 5.72 12.34 14.01
CA ASP A 35 6.19 13.38 13.10
C ASP A 35 6.61 12.79 11.74
N ARG A 36 6.11 13.41 10.69
CA ARG A 36 6.35 12.98 9.31
C ARG A 36 7.78 13.27 8.87
N GLU A 37 8.39 14.34 9.35
CA GLU A 37 9.77 14.70 9.00
C GLU A 37 10.77 13.68 9.57
N ALA A 38 10.53 13.23 10.81
CA ALA A 38 11.29 12.13 11.40
C ALA A 38 11.21 10.84 10.57
N VAL A 39 10.01 10.45 10.11
CA VAL A 39 9.83 9.27 9.25
C VAL A 39 10.49 9.45 7.89
N ALA A 40 10.39 10.63 7.28
CA ALA A 40 11.04 10.93 5.99
C ALA A 40 12.57 10.84 6.08
N THR A 41 13.14 11.30 7.20
CA THR A 41 14.58 11.18 7.47
C THR A 41 15.01 9.72 7.52
N LEU A 42 14.27 8.87 8.23
CA LEU A 42 14.54 7.44 8.32
C LEU A 42 14.36 6.74 6.96
N GLU A 43 13.33 7.11 6.21
CA GLU A 43 13.10 6.63 4.85
C GLU A 43 14.30 6.91 3.96
N SER A 44 14.77 8.15 3.92
CA SER A 44 15.92 8.53 3.08
C SER A 44 17.19 7.82 3.49
N LEU A 45 17.38 7.57 4.79
CA LEU A 45 18.57 6.90 5.32
C LEU A 45 18.59 5.40 4.97
N VAL A 46 17.43 4.74 4.95
CA VAL A 46 17.32 3.29 4.71
C VAL A 46 17.14 2.95 3.23
N GLN A 47 16.41 3.78 2.47
CA GLN A 47 16.01 3.47 1.09
C GLN A 47 16.78 4.29 0.04
N GLY A 48 17.42 5.39 0.44
CA GLY A 48 18.03 6.32 -0.51
C GLY A 48 16.99 6.82 -1.52
N THR A 49 17.20 6.51 -2.79
CA THR A 49 16.28 6.87 -3.90
C THR A 49 15.33 5.73 -4.29
N LEU A 50 15.43 4.56 -3.68
CA LEU A 50 14.58 3.41 -4.01
C LEU A 50 13.14 3.71 -3.57
N ALA A 51 12.21 3.63 -4.51
CA ALA A 51 10.78 3.70 -4.25
C ALA A 51 10.06 2.68 -5.13
N PRO A 52 8.88 2.19 -4.72
CA PRO A 52 8.07 1.33 -5.57
C PRO A 52 7.66 2.04 -6.87
N ASP A 53 7.82 1.36 -8.02
CA ASP A 53 7.30 1.85 -9.30
C ASP A 53 5.77 1.96 -9.30
N CYS A 54 5.11 1.06 -8.58
CA CYS A 54 3.65 1.02 -8.43
C CYS A 54 3.27 0.54 -7.02
N THR A 55 2.27 1.20 -6.42
CA THR A 55 1.63 0.76 -5.18
C THR A 55 0.16 0.44 -5.44
N LEU A 56 -0.25 -0.81 -5.17
CA LEU A 56 -1.65 -1.22 -5.18
C LEU A 56 -2.26 -0.93 -3.81
N LEU A 57 -3.17 0.06 -3.73
CA LEU A 57 -3.89 0.36 -2.50
C LEU A 57 -5.27 -0.31 -2.54
N LEU A 58 -5.42 -1.39 -1.76
CA LEU A 58 -6.70 -2.04 -1.52
C LEU A 58 -7.52 -1.19 -0.52
N ASP A 59 -8.35 -0.28 -1.01
CA ASP A 59 -9.17 0.60 -0.16
C ASP A 59 -10.52 -0.05 0.13
N ALA A 60 -10.88 -0.12 1.40
CA ALA A 60 -12.21 -0.51 1.85
C ALA A 60 -12.62 0.35 3.05
N PRO A 61 -13.92 0.55 3.29
CA PRO A 61 -14.43 1.02 4.56
C PRO A 61 -13.84 0.23 5.73
N VAL A 62 -13.47 0.91 6.82
CA VAL A 62 -12.75 0.29 7.94
C VAL A 62 -13.61 -0.80 8.58
N ASP A 63 -14.90 -0.53 8.76
CA ASP A 63 -15.90 -1.51 9.22
C ASP A 63 -15.92 -2.78 8.36
N THR A 64 -15.80 -2.66 7.04
CA THR A 64 -15.70 -3.82 6.13
C THR A 64 -14.42 -4.61 6.39
N GLY A 65 -13.31 -3.94 6.66
CA GLY A 65 -12.05 -4.58 7.04
C GLY A 65 -12.12 -5.28 8.40
N MET A 66 -12.67 -4.60 9.40
CA MET A 66 -12.86 -5.13 10.76
C MET A 66 -13.78 -6.35 10.72
N ASN A 67 -14.93 -6.30 10.05
CA ASN A 67 -15.83 -7.44 9.90
C ASN A 67 -15.17 -8.68 9.25
N ARG A 68 -14.17 -8.50 8.37
CA ARG A 68 -13.40 -9.60 7.78
C ARG A 68 -12.41 -10.24 8.76
N ILE A 69 -11.92 -9.45 9.72
CA ILE A 69 -11.02 -9.90 10.79
C ILE A 69 -11.83 -10.49 11.97
N GLU A 70 -12.99 -9.89 12.28
CA GLU A 70 -13.84 -10.11 13.44
C GLU A 70 -14.95 -11.15 13.23
N GLY A 71 -14.69 -12.26 12.54
CA GLY A 71 -15.63 -13.39 12.52
C GLY A 71 -15.92 -14.03 13.89
N ARG A 72 -15.84 -13.31 15.03
CA ARG A 72 -15.73 -13.84 16.40
C ARG A 72 -16.39 -13.08 17.58
N GLY A 73 -17.15 -11.98 17.45
CA GLY A 73 -17.88 -11.43 18.63
C GLY A 73 -18.35 -9.98 18.57
N GLU A 74 -19.14 -9.54 19.56
CA GLU A 74 -19.74 -8.18 19.65
C GLU A 74 -18.75 -7.07 20.03
N PRO A 75 -18.96 -5.83 19.53
CA PRO A 75 -18.07 -4.70 19.80
C PRO A 75 -17.96 -4.17 21.23
N ASP A 76 -16.77 -4.22 21.83
CA ASP A 76 -16.45 -3.50 23.08
C ASP A 76 -15.88 -2.08 22.79
N ARG A 77 -15.90 -1.20 23.79
CA ARG A 77 -15.41 0.19 23.76
C ARG A 77 -13.98 0.34 23.21
N PHE A 78 -13.14 -0.69 23.32
CA PHE A 78 -11.80 -0.75 22.73
C PHE A 78 -11.84 -0.67 21.19
N GLU A 79 -12.87 -1.20 20.56
CA GLU A 79 -13.02 -1.20 19.10
C GLU A 79 -13.31 0.20 18.54
N ARG A 80 -13.83 1.15 19.35
CA ARG A 80 -14.04 2.54 18.87
C ARG A 80 -12.72 3.30 18.75
N GLU A 81 -11.80 3.10 19.68
CA GLU A 81 -10.46 3.70 19.60
C GLU A 81 -9.68 3.07 18.44
N GLU A 82 -9.84 1.75 18.23
CA GLU A 82 -9.30 1.05 17.07
C GLU A 82 -9.92 1.54 15.75
N LEU A 83 -11.24 1.70 15.68
CA LEU A 83 -11.93 2.23 14.51
C LEU A 83 -11.41 3.63 14.15
N ALA A 84 -11.35 4.54 15.14
CA ALA A 84 -10.81 5.88 14.92
C ALA A 84 -9.33 5.85 14.49
N PHE A 85 -8.55 4.91 15.02
CA PHE A 85 -7.17 4.69 14.59
C PHE A 85 -7.11 4.25 13.12
N PHE A 86 -7.85 3.22 12.73
CA PHE A 86 -7.85 2.70 11.37
C PHE A 86 -8.45 3.68 10.35
N GLU A 87 -9.40 4.52 10.74
CA GLU A 87 -9.89 5.62 9.89
C GLU A 87 -8.78 6.63 9.61
N ARG A 88 -7.95 6.99 10.60
CA ARG A 88 -6.77 7.84 10.36
C ARG A 88 -5.73 7.16 9.47
N VAL A 89 -5.50 5.86 9.65
CA VAL A 89 -4.60 5.07 8.78
C VAL A 89 -5.09 5.08 7.34
N ARG A 90 -6.38 4.79 7.11
CA ARG A 90 -7.02 4.81 5.79
C ARG A 90 -6.95 6.20 5.16
N ALA A 91 -7.27 7.25 5.91
CA ALA A 91 -7.17 8.63 5.44
C ALA A 91 -5.74 8.98 5.01
N SER A 92 -4.73 8.55 5.77
CA SER A 92 -3.32 8.74 5.43
C SER A 92 -2.94 8.02 4.12
N TYR A 93 -3.37 6.76 3.93
CA TYR A 93 -3.16 6.07 2.65
C TYR A 93 -3.80 6.80 1.47
N ARG A 94 -5.04 7.27 1.61
CA ARG A 94 -5.72 8.03 0.55
C ARG A 94 -5.02 9.35 0.26
N GLN A 95 -4.50 10.02 1.29
CA GLN A 95 -3.71 11.23 1.12
C GLN A 95 -2.39 10.95 0.37
N LEU A 96 -1.69 9.88 0.71
CA LEU A 96 -0.47 9.47 0.00
C LEU A 96 -0.78 9.17 -1.49
N ALA A 97 -1.87 8.45 -1.75
CA ALA A 97 -2.30 8.14 -3.11
C ALA A 97 -2.62 9.40 -3.92
N ASN A 98 -3.39 10.33 -3.35
CA ASN A 98 -3.75 11.60 -4.00
C ASN A 98 -2.55 12.52 -4.26
N ASN A 99 -1.55 12.49 -3.38
CA ASN A 99 -0.33 13.30 -3.54
C ASN A 99 0.71 12.67 -4.47
N SER A 100 0.46 11.45 -4.93
CA SER A 100 1.36 10.76 -5.85
C SER A 100 0.97 11.03 -7.30
N SER A 101 1.95 11.40 -8.12
CA SER A 101 1.74 11.54 -9.57
C SER A 101 1.71 10.17 -10.25
N GLY A 102 0.64 9.42 -10.06
CA GLY A 102 0.39 8.16 -10.79
C GLY A 102 1.13 6.92 -10.27
N ARG A 103 1.79 6.98 -9.11
CA ARG A 103 2.43 5.82 -8.46
C ARG A 103 1.39 4.84 -7.89
N TYR A 104 0.23 5.34 -7.47
CA TYR A 104 -0.79 4.51 -6.86
C TYR A 104 -1.83 4.02 -7.87
N ARG A 105 -2.35 2.82 -7.60
CA ARG A 105 -3.56 2.27 -8.21
C ARG A 105 -4.47 1.86 -7.08
N ILE A 106 -5.60 2.56 -6.95
CA ILE A 106 -6.58 2.28 -5.90
C ILE A 106 -7.52 1.19 -6.41
N ILE A 107 -7.65 0.13 -5.64
CA ILE A 107 -8.54 -0.99 -5.89
C ILE A 107 -9.66 -0.94 -4.85
N ASP A 108 -10.92 -0.97 -5.30
CA ASP A 108 -12.07 -0.99 -4.41
C ASP A 108 -12.22 -2.38 -3.78
N ALA A 109 -11.65 -2.53 -2.60
CA ALA A 109 -11.65 -3.76 -1.82
C ALA A 109 -12.94 -3.95 -1.01
N SER A 110 -13.93 -3.05 -1.13
CA SER A 110 -15.28 -3.25 -0.56
C SER A 110 -16.14 -4.20 -1.40
N ARG A 111 -15.74 -4.44 -2.65
CA ARG A 111 -16.44 -5.34 -3.58
C ARG A 111 -16.20 -6.83 -3.25
N PRO A 112 -17.02 -7.74 -3.83
CA PRO A 112 -16.75 -9.18 -3.79
C PRO A 112 -15.37 -9.54 -4.36
N LEU A 113 -14.81 -10.66 -3.90
CA LEU A 113 -13.45 -11.09 -4.22
C LEU A 113 -13.18 -11.14 -5.73
N GLU A 114 -14.12 -11.64 -6.53
CA GLU A 114 -14.00 -11.76 -7.98
C GLU A 114 -13.87 -10.39 -8.65
N ALA A 115 -14.59 -9.38 -8.17
CA ALA A 115 -14.52 -8.02 -8.68
C ALA A 115 -13.21 -7.31 -8.27
N VAL A 116 -12.68 -7.62 -7.08
CA VAL A 116 -11.36 -7.14 -6.65
C VAL A 116 -10.26 -7.77 -7.50
N GLN A 117 -10.33 -9.09 -7.74
CA GLN A 117 -9.40 -9.81 -8.61
C GLN A 117 -9.44 -9.28 -10.05
N GLY A 118 -10.63 -8.96 -10.58
CA GLY A 118 -10.74 -8.33 -11.91
C GLY A 118 -10.03 -6.99 -12.00
N GLN A 119 -10.19 -6.12 -10.99
CA GLN A 119 -9.47 -4.84 -10.94
C GLN A 119 -7.95 -5.04 -10.83
N LEU A 120 -7.49 -6.00 -10.00
CA LEU A 120 -6.08 -6.32 -9.87
C LEU A 120 -5.49 -6.84 -11.18
N LEU A 121 -6.19 -7.73 -11.88
CA LEU A 121 -5.76 -8.27 -13.17
C LEU A 121 -5.60 -7.15 -14.20
N GLN A 122 -6.55 -6.23 -14.28
CA GLN A 122 -6.45 -5.09 -15.20
C GLN A 122 -5.17 -4.27 -14.94
N VAL A 123 -4.85 -3.97 -13.67
CA VAL A 123 -3.63 -3.23 -13.34
C VAL A 123 -2.37 -4.05 -13.65
N CYS A 124 -2.38 -5.35 -13.36
CA CYS A 124 -1.26 -6.23 -13.71
C CYS A 124 -1.01 -6.27 -15.22
N GLU A 125 -2.07 -6.36 -16.03
CA GLU A 125 -1.97 -6.33 -17.50
C GLU A 125 -1.35 -5.03 -18.01
N GLU A 126 -1.77 -3.87 -17.48
CA GLU A 126 -1.18 -2.57 -17.79
C GLU A 126 0.31 -2.52 -17.45
N LEU A 127 0.69 -2.99 -16.25
CA LEU A 127 2.08 -2.98 -15.81
C LEU A 127 2.95 -3.90 -16.69
N VAL A 128 2.47 -5.10 -17.02
CA VAL A 128 3.19 -6.05 -17.89
C VAL A 128 3.36 -5.47 -19.29
N ALA A 129 2.34 -4.83 -19.84
CA ALA A 129 2.43 -4.16 -21.14
C ALA A 129 3.48 -3.03 -21.14
N CYS A 130 3.46 -2.16 -20.11
CA CYS A 130 4.45 -1.11 -19.96
C CYS A 130 5.88 -1.64 -19.79
N TRP A 131 6.05 -2.72 -19.03
CA TRP A 131 7.35 -3.35 -18.82
C TRP A 131 7.90 -3.96 -20.11
N GLY A 132 7.04 -4.65 -20.89
CA GLY A 132 7.40 -5.19 -22.19
C GLY A 132 7.94 -4.12 -23.14
N VAL A 133 7.29 -2.96 -23.22
CA VAL A 133 7.77 -1.83 -24.04
C VAL A 133 9.13 -1.32 -23.59
N ARG A 134 9.37 -1.22 -22.27
CA ARG A 134 10.62 -0.70 -21.70
C ARG A 134 11.81 -1.66 -21.86
N HIS A 135 11.55 -2.96 -21.97
CA HIS A 135 12.59 -4.01 -21.99
C HIS A 135 12.68 -4.76 -23.33
N GLN A 136 11.92 -4.35 -24.36
CA GLN A 136 12.00 -4.86 -25.74
C GLN A 136 12.70 -3.91 -26.72
N GLN A 137 13.43 -2.88 -26.26
CA GLN A 137 14.33 -2.15 -27.16
C GLN A 137 15.69 -2.87 -27.24
N PRO A 138 16.21 -3.16 -28.45
CA PRO A 138 17.45 -3.89 -28.68
C PRO A 138 18.70 -3.14 -28.19
#